data_AF-A0A7Y9BHG1-F1
#
_entry.id   AF-A0A7Y9BHG1-F1
#
_cell.length_a   1.000
_cell.length_b   1.000
_cell.length_c   1.000
_cell.angle_alpha   90.00
_cell.angle_beta   90.00
_cell.angle_gamma   90.00
#
_symmetry.space_group_name_H-M   'P 1'
#
loop_
_entity.id
_entity.type
_entity.pdbx_description
1 polymer ?
#
loop_
_entity_poly.entity_id
_entity_poly.type
_entity_poly.pdbx_seq_one_letter_code
_entity_poly.pdbx_strand_id
1 'polypeptide(L)'
;MKTVNQYIDHEHINWGLLETLIRETIPGIPNEPMKVRKFSEGYSNHTYLLSFGEWESVLRRPPFGEIPAKAHDIKREYMILSRLHGVYPLAPKPYLYSDDPVIMGRHFYLMEKKQGVVVNDVLPEAYGSSELVGPAISKSIINSLIELQNVDYKKANLMDIGKPEGFLERQIHSWIKRYSVSKTHEIAGVSELEVWLIKQMPTTVETTIVHNDFKLNNLVLDPHDPGVVKGVLDWEMATIGDPMTDIGAVLAYWGEVSDPDMGISLVTNQKGFFSRREMAEQYAQVSGRDISHINYYVAFGFYKLAVILQQLYYRWKKGAANDDRFAKLHIPITNLFNLANLTRTNQIL
;
A
#
# COMPACT_ATOMS: atom_id res chain seq x y z
N MET A 1 23.90 -2.41 9.81
CA MET A 1 24.03 -1.85 8.44
C MET A 1 24.71 -2.88 7.55
N LYS A 2 23.95 -3.66 6.76
CA LYS A 2 24.53 -4.39 5.63
C LYS A 2 24.54 -3.43 4.45
N THR A 3 25.73 -3.00 4.02
CA THR A 3 25.95 -2.24 2.79
C THR A 3 25.60 -3.14 1.61
N VAL A 4 24.35 -3.08 1.16
CA VAL A 4 24.00 -3.63 -0.14
C VAL A 4 24.45 -2.58 -1.15
N ASN A 5 25.61 -2.79 -1.77
CA ASN A 5 25.97 -2.08 -2.99
C ASN A 5 24.94 -2.48 -4.05
N GLN A 6 23.85 -1.72 -4.16
CA GLN A 6 22.80 -1.97 -5.13
C GLN A 6 23.22 -1.42 -6.48
N TYR A 7 23.38 -2.33 -7.42
CA TYR A 7 23.78 -2.06 -8.80
C TYR A 7 22.84 -0.99 -9.41
N ILE A 8 23.41 0.17 -9.71
CA ILE A 8 22.73 1.20 -10.52
C ILE A 8 22.80 0.69 -11.96
N ASP A 9 21.67 0.59 -12.62
CA ASP A 9 21.63 0.12 -14.00
C ASP A 9 22.12 1.24 -14.92
N HIS A 10 23.32 1.07 -15.49
CA HIS A 10 23.90 1.98 -16.48
C HIS A 10 23.77 1.46 -17.91
N GLU A 11 23.33 0.22 -18.09
CA GLU A 11 23.19 -0.41 -19.40
C GLU A 11 21.89 0.01 -20.08
N HIS A 12 20.81 0.15 -19.29
CA HIS A 12 19.47 0.42 -19.80
C HIS A 12 18.94 1.81 -19.45
N ILE A 13 19.70 2.62 -18.69
CA ILE A 13 19.29 3.95 -18.25
C ILE A 13 20.37 4.97 -18.60
N ASN A 14 19.98 5.98 -19.39
CA ASN A 14 20.80 7.14 -19.69
C ASN A 14 20.63 8.22 -18.61
N TRP A 15 21.41 8.09 -17.53
CA TRP A 15 21.39 9.03 -16.41
C TRP A 15 21.81 10.45 -16.79
N GLY A 16 22.65 10.62 -17.82
CA GLY A 16 23.05 11.95 -18.31
C GLY A 16 21.89 12.71 -18.96
N LEU A 17 21.11 12.03 -19.82
CA LEU A 17 19.91 12.63 -20.40
C LEU A 17 18.83 12.91 -19.35
N LEU A 18 18.68 12.03 -18.35
CA LEU A 18 17.79 12.29 -17.22
C LEU A 18 18.21 13.56 -16.47
N GLU A 19 19.50 13.71 -16.15
CA GLU A 19 20.00 14.89 -15.45
C GLU A 19 19.72 16.18 -16.23
N THR A 20 19.99 16.19 -17.53
CA THR A 20 19.67 17.34 -18.41
C THR A 20 18.18 17.67 -18.36
N LEU A 21 17.31 16.67 -18.54
CA LEU A 21 15.86 16.86 -18.49
C LEU A 21 15.39 17.43 -17.15
N ILE A 22 15.95 16.95 -16.03
CA ILE A 22 15.64 17.45 -14.69
C ILE A 22 16.00 18.92 -14.57
N ARG A 23 17.21 19.32 -14.98
CA ARG A 23 17.69 20.71 -14.89
C ARG A 23 16.90 21.66 -15.79
N GLU A 24 16.45 21.19 -16.95
CA GLU A 24 15.63 21.98 -17.87
C GLU A 24 14.18 22.15 -17.41
N THR A 25 13.63 21.13 -16.72
CA THR A 25 12.20 21.11 -16.38
C THR A 25 11.90 21.58 -14.96
N ILE A 26 12.78 21.29 -14.00
CA ILE A 26 12.56 21.60 -12.58
C ILE A 26 13.40 22.84 -12.23
N PRO A 27 12.77 23.98 -11.91
CA PRO A 27 13.51 25.18 -11.54
C PRO A 27 14.18 25.02 -10.17
N GLY A 28 15.34 25.66 -10.00
CA GLY A 28 16.03 25.72 -8.70
C GLY A 28 16.80 24.45 -8.31
N ILE A 29 17.05 23.55 -9.27
CA ILE A 29 17.94 22.40 -9.03
C ILE A 29 19.37 22.89 -8.73
N PRO A 30 19.97 22.49 -7.59
CA PRO A 30 21.32 22.88 -7.22
C PRO A 30 22.38 22.46 -8.27
N ASN A 31 23.50 23.20 -8.35
CA ASN A 31 24.57 22.98 -9.35
C ASN A 31 25.56 21.86 -8.96
N GLU A 32 25.15 20.96 -8.08
CA GLU A 32 25.86 19.77 -7.66
C GLU A 32 25.59 18.61 -8.62
N PRO A 33 26.53 17.66 -8.81
CA PRO A 33 26.31 16.49 -9.65
C PRO A 33 25.14 15.64 -9.16
N MET A 34 24.36 15.08 -10.09
CA MET A 34 23.29 14.13 -9.75
C MET A 34 23.89 12.86 -9.14
N LYS A 35 23.41 12.48 -7.96
CA LYS A 35 23.70 11.19 -7.33
C LYS A 35 22.45 10.32 -7.41
N VAL A 36 22.66 9.03 -7.63
CA VAL A 36 21.60 8.03 -7.77
C VAL A 36 21.82 6.93 -6.75
N ARG A 37 20.75 6.52 -6.07
CA ARG A 37 20.77 5.34 -5.19
C ARG A 37 19.49 4.54 -5.38
N LYS A 38 19.60 3.24 -5.60
CA LYS A 38 18.42 2.36 -5.66
C LYS A 38 17.86 2.12 -4.25
N PHE A 39 16.54 2.05 -4.13
CA PHE A 39 15.91 1.55 -2.90
C PHE A 39 15.91 0.02 -2.89
N SER A 40 16.13 -0.55 -1.71
CA SER A 40 16.26 -1.99 -1.54
C SER A 40 14.94 -2.74 -1.46
N GLU A 41 13.85 -2.02 -1.27
CA GLU A 41 12.52 -2.55 -0.99
C GLU A 41 11.57 -2.19 -2.14
N GLY A 42 10.73 -3.15 -2.53
CA GLY A 42 9.80 -3.02 -3.65
C GLY A 42 10.02 -4.10 -4.72
N TYR A 43 9.03 -4.98 -4.89
CA TYR A 43 9.08 -6.08 -5.86
C TYR A 43 8.36 -5.74 -7.19
N SER A 44 7.54 -4.69 -7.22
CA SER A 44 6.73 -4.33 -8.40
C SER A 44 7.46 -3.35 -9.33
N ASN A 45 7.70 -2.12 -8.87
CA ASN A 45 8.35 -1.05 -9.65
C ASN A 45 9.78 -0.79 -9.14
N HIS A 46 10.67 -0.33 -10.00
CA HIS A 46 11.98 0.13 -9.56
C HIS A 46 11.88 1.56 -9.05
N THR A 47 12.40 1.76 -7.84
CA THR A 47 12.40 3.04 -7.14
C THR A 47 13.84 3.47 -6.88
N TYR A 48 14.18 4.72 -7.21
CA TYR A 48 15.51 5.30 -7.01
C TYR A 48 15.40 6.63 -6.29
N LEU A 49 16.33 6.89 -5.38
CA LEU A 49 16.59 8.22 -4.83
C LEU A 49 17.54 8.95 -5.80
N LEU A 50 17.14 10.14 -6.21
CA LEU A 50 18.00 11.10 -6.92
C LEU A 50 18.32 12.25 -5.97
N SER A 51 19.57 12.71 -5.95
CA SER A 51 19.94 13.90 -5.19
C SER A 51 20.87 14.85 -5.94
N PHE A 52 20.67 16.15 -5.71
CA PHE A 52 21.46 17.27 -6.18
C PHE A 52 21.77 18.14 -4.96
N GLY A 53 22.92 17.92 -4.33
CA GLY A 53 23.20 18.51 -3.01
C GLY A 53 22.15 18.06 -1.98
N GLU A 54 21.47 19.03 -1.36
CA GLU A 54 20.38 18.80 -0.39
C GLU A 54 19.01 18.57 -1.05
N TRP A 55 18.87 18.82 -2.36
CA TRP A 55 17.61 18.54 -3.05
C TRP A 55 17.51 17.04 -3.36
N GLU A 56 16.39 16.43 -2.98
CA GLU A 56 16.13 15.00 -3.17
C GLU A 56 14.79 14.75 -3.88
N SER A 57 14.74 13.72 -4.72
CA SER A 57 13.51 13.22 -5.32
C SER A 57 13.51 11.71 -5.47
N VAL A 58 12.33 11.14 -5.65
CA VAL A 58 12.14 9.71 -5.90
C VAL A 58 11.76 9.52 -7.36
N LEU A 59 12.53 8.69 -8.06
CA LEU A 59 12.21 8.20 -9.40
C LEU A 59 11.48 6.86 -9.29
N ARG A 60 10.37 6.71 -10.01
CA ARG A 60 9.68 5.43 -10.19
C ARG A 60 9.57 5.07 -11.66
N ARG A 61 9.85 3.81 -11.97
CA ARG A 61 9.71 3.23 -13.31
C ARG A 61 9.22 1.78 -13.25
N PRO A 62 8.58 1.27 -14.32
CA PRO A 62 8.28 -0.15 -14.43
C PRO A 62 9.56 -1.01 -14.47
N PRO A 63 9.47 -2.31 -14.13
CA PRO A 63 10.60 -3.22 -14.24
C PRO A 63 11.09 -3.36 -15.70
N PHE A 64 12.28 -3.94 -15.88
CA PHE A 64 12.79 -4.32 -17.19
C PHE A 64 12.05 -5.54 -17.74
N GLY A 65 12.11 -5.77 -19.06
CA GLY A 65 11.50 -6.93 -19.72
C GLY A 65 10.01 -6.76 -20.08
N GLU A 66 9.36 -7.85 -20.50
CA GLU A 66 7.94 -7.86 -20.86
C GLU A 66 7.05 -7.74 -19.62
N ILE A 67 6.06 -6.87 -19.70
CA ILE A 67 5.12 -6.59 -18.62
C ILE A 67 3.71 -6.93 -19.11
N PRO A 68 2.90 -7.67 -18.33
CA PRO A 68 1.50 -7.92 -18.66
C PRO A 68 0.72 -6.62 -18.92
N ALA A 69 -0.17 -6.61 -19.91
CA ALA A 69 -0.98 -5.44 -20.23
C ALA A 69 -1.72 -4.92 -18.98
N LYS A 70 -1.63 -3.61 -18.71
CA LYS A 70 -2.17 -2.88 -17.54
C LYS A 70 -1.49 -3.14 -16.19
N ALA A 71 -0.44 -3.95 -16.13
CA ALA A 71 0.43 -4.00 -14.96
C ALA A 71 1.40 -2.81 -14.98
N HIS A 72 1.76 -2.27 -13.80
CA HIS A 72 2.73 -1.19 -13.64
C HIS A 72 2.37 0.12 -14.37
N ASP A 73 1.09 0.53 -14.30
CA ASP A 73 0.62 1.79 -14.87
C ASP A 73 1.04 3.00 -14.00
N ILE A 74 2.35 3.29 -14.01
CA ILE A 74 2.89 4.41 -13.25
C ILE A 74 2.45 5.78 -13.85
N LYS A 75 1.96 5.80 -15.09
CA LYS A 75 1.36 7.00 -15.70
C LYS A 75 0.07 7.36 -14.97
N ARG A 76 -0.77 6.37 -14.69
CA ARG A 76 -1.97 6.54 -13.88
C ARG A 76 -1.62 7.03 -12.48
N GLU A 77 -0.58 6.46 -11.85
CA GLU A 77 -0.12 6.92 -10.54
C GLU A 77 0.32 8.39 -10.56
N TYR A 78 1.17 8.78 -11.52
CA TYR A 78 1.58 10.18 -11.69
C TYR A 78 0.38 11.12 -11.88
N MET A 79 -0.62 10.72 -12.66
CA MET A 79 -1.84 11.50 -12.87
C MET A 79 -2.65 11.67 -11.58
N ILE A 80 -2.80 10.61 -10.78
CA ILE A 80 -3.45 10.67 -9.46
C ILE A 80 -2.71 11.67 -8.56
N LEU A 81 -1.40 11.52 -8.40
CA LEU A 81 -0.58 12.41 -7.56
C LEU A 81 -0.67 13.87 -8.02
N SER A 82 -0.71 14.10 -9.33
CA SER A 82 -0.72 15.46 -9.92
C SER A 82 -1.97 16.24 -9.54
N ARG A 83 -3.09 15.54 -9.36
CA ARG A 83 -4.37 16.14 -8.97
C ARG A 83 -4.60 16.08 -7.45
N LEU A 84 -4.12 15.02 -6.80
CA LEU A 84 -4.38 14.77 -5.38
C LEU A 84 -3.51 15.62 -4.45
N HIS A 85 -2.22 15.80 -4.73
CA HIS A 85 -1.30 16.45 -3.77
C HIS A 85 -1.74 17.86 -3.35
N GLY A 86 -2.42 18.60 -4.23
CA GLY A 86 -2.89 19.96 -3.95
C GLY A 86 -4.06 20.02 -2.96
N VAL A 87 -4.80 18.92 -2.79
CA VAL A 87 -5.94 18.82 -1.87
C VAL A 87 -5.70 17.82 -0.73
N TYR A 88 -4.65 16.99 -0.85
CA TYR A 88 -4.20 16.03 0.15
C TYR A 88 -2.66 16.02 0.17
N PRO A 89 -2.04 16.97 0.91
CA PRO A 89 -0.59 17.18 0.89
C PRO A 89 0.25 16.01 1.43
N LEU A 90 -0.37 15.02 2.07
CA LEU A 90 0.31 13.78 2.45
C LEU A 90 0.66 12.91 1.23
N ALA A 91 -0.02 13.07 0.08
CA ALA A 91 0.44 12.48 -1.18
C ALA A 91 1.73 13.19 -1.66
N PRO A 92 2.75 12.45 -2.14
CA PRO A 92 3.95 13.04 -2.72
C PRO A 92 3.64 13.99 -3.88
N LYS A 93 4.22 15.19 -3.86
CA LYS A 93 4.14 16.11 -5.00
C LYS A 93 4.86 15.50 -6.22
N PRO A 94 4.21 15.35 -7.38
CA PRO A 94 4.90 14.94 -8.59
C PRO A 94 5.68 16.11 -9.17
N TYR A 95 6.84 15.81 -9.76
CA TYR A 95 7.71 16.79 -10.38
C TYR A 95 7.73 16.68 -11.90
N LEU A 96 7.89 15.47 -12.43
CA LEU A 96 8.13 15.24 -13.86
C LEU A 96 7.59 13.87 -14.27
N TYR A 97 7.00 13.79 -15.46
CA TYR A 97 6.71 12.53 -16.14
C TYR A 97 7.37 12.57 -17.51
N SER A 98 7.93 11.44 -17.96
CA SER A 98 8.43 11.28 -19.33
C SER A 98 8.14 9.87 -19.81
N ASP A 99 7.76 9.76 -21.09
CA ASP A 99 7.66 8.52 -21.84
C ASP A 99 8.73 8.39 -22.94
N ASP A 100 9.75 9.26 -22.91
CA ASP A 100 10.85 9.22 -23.87
C ASP A 100 11.67 7.92 -23.70
N PRO A 101 11.61 7.00 -24.69
CA PRO A 101 12.32 5.73 -24.60
C PRO A 101 13.84 5.89 -24.65
N VAL A 102 14.37 7.03 -25.10
CA VAL A 102 15.83 7.25 -25.18
C VAL A 102 16.45 7.40 -23.79
N ILE A 103 15.67 7.82 -22.79
CA ILE A 103 16.18 8.04 -21.43
C ILE A 103 16.26 6.73 -20.65
N MET A 104 15.19 5.92 -20.65
CA MET A 104 15.08 4.72 -19.79
C MET A 104 14.42 3.50 -20.47
N GLY A 105 14.18 3.57 -21.78
CA GLY A 105 13.48 2.56 -22.58
C GLY A 105 11.97 2.46 -22.32
N ARG A 106 11.48 3.11 -21.26
CA ARG A 106 10.09 3.10 -20.81
C ARG A 106 9.76 4.42 -20.12
N HIS A 107 8.47 4.63 -19.92
CA HIS A 107 7.97 5.75 -19.13
C HIS A 107 8.43 5.67 -17.67
N PHE A 108 8.58 6.84 -17.05
CA PHE A 108 8.98 7.03 -15.67
C PHE A 108 8.40 8.35 -15.12
N TYR A 109 8.43 8.52 -13.80
CA TYR A 109 8.15 9.82 -13.21
C TYR A 109 9.02 10.10 -11.99
N LEU A 110 9.14 11.39 -11.65
CA LEU A 110 9.78 11.90 -10.45
C LEU A 110 8.74 12.48 -9.51
N MET A 111 8.93 12.26 -8.21
CA MET A 111 8.11 12.86 -7.15
C MET A 111 8.96 13.31 -5.97
N GLU A 112 8.34 14.09 -5.11
CA GLU A 112 8.82 14.47 -3.79
C GLU A 112 9.26 13.24 -2.98
N LYS A 113 10.43 13.32 -2.37
CA LYS A 113 10.80 12.43 -1.26
C LYS A 113 10.15 12.97 0.01
N LYS A 114 9.10 12.29 0.50
CA LYS A 114 8.55 12.58 1.84
C LYS A 114 9.62 12.31 2.90
N GLN A 115 9.97 13.35 3.65
CA GLN A 115 10.96 13.25 4.72
C GLN A 115 10.31 12.72 5.99
N GLY A 116 10.92 11.70 6.58
CA GLY A 116 10.45 11.08 7.82
C GLY A 116 10.88 9.62 7.92
N VAL A 117 10.14 8.84 8.71
CA VAL A 117 10.46 7.45 9.00
C VAL A 117 9.32 6.53 8.58
N VAL A 118 9.65 5.49 7.81
CA VAL A 118 8.73 4.39 7.50
C VAL A 118 8.96 3.28 8.53
N VAL A 119 7.89 2.81 9.17
CA VAL A 119 7.95 1.71 10.14
C VAL A 119 7.61 0.41 9.43
N ASN A 120 8.61 -0.45 9.25
CA ASN A 120 8.47 -1.79 8.67
C ASN A 120 8.31 -2.84 9.78
N ASP A 121 9.43 -3.37 10.27
CA ASP A 121 9.45 -4.51 11.19
C ASP A 121 9.63 -4.12 12.66
N VAL A 122 10.27 -2.98 12.92
CA VAL A 122 10.66 -2.55 14.26
C VAL A 122 10.40 -1.05 14.40
N LEU A 123 9.95 -0.64 15.58
CA LEU A 123 9.86 0.79 15.91
C LEU A 123 11.27 1.39 15.97
N PRO A 124 11.49 2.58 15.37
CA PRO A 124 12.73 3.32 15.56
C PRO A 124 13.06 3.53 17.04
N GLU A 125 14.31 3.32 17.42
CA GLU A 125 14.78 3.52 18.80
C GLU A 125 14.47 4.92 19.32
N ALA A 126 14.53 5.92 18.44
CA ALA A 126 14.19 7.31 18.74
C ALA A 126 12.75 7.52 19.23
N TYR A 127 11.82 6.62 18.92
CA TYR A 127 10.44 6.67 19.41
C TYR A 127 10.28 6.14 20.85
N GLY A 128 11.28 5.46 21.40
CA GLY A 128 11.17 4.82 22.70
C GLY A 128 10.27 3.58 22.69
N SER A 129 9.48 3.36 23.74
CA SER A 129 8.68 2.14 23.90
C SER A 129 7.35 2.21 23.14
N SER A 130 6.89 1.05 22.64
CA SER A 130 5.56 0.90 22.02
C SER A 130 4.41 1.30 22.95
N GLU A 131 4.56 1.12 24.27
CA GLU A 131 3.56 1.58 25.25
C GLU A 131 3.38 3.10 25.25
N LEU A 132 4.45 3.85 24.98
CA LEU A 132 4.42 5.31 24.91
C LEU A 132 3.84 5.81 23.57
N VAL A 133 4.28 5.24 22.45
CA VAL A 133 3.97 5.78 21.11
C VAL A 133 2.85 5.05 20.38
N GLY A 134 2.53 3.82 20.77
CA GLY A 134 1.50 2.98 20.16
C GLY A 134 0.14 3.68 20.06
N PRO A 135 -0.38 4.34 21.11
CA PRO A 135 -1.65 5.05 21.03
C PRO A 135 -1.63 6.22 20.03
N ALA A 136 -0.51 6.95 19.94
CA ALA A 136 -0.35 8.08 19.03
C ALA A 136 -0.28 7.61 17.56
N ILE A 137 0.49 6.56 17.29
CA ILE A 137 0.58 5.95 15.95
C ILE A 137 -0.78 5.37 15.53
N SER A 138 -1.49 4.70 16.44
CA SER A 138 -2.81 4.12 16.16
C SER A 138 -3.80 5.21 15.71
N LYS A 139 -3.87 6.32 16.44
CA LYS A 139 -4.70 7.48 16.09
C LYS A 139 -4.27 8.14 14.79
N SER A 140 -2.97 8.29 14.55
CA SER A 140 -2.45 9.01 13.37
C SER A 140 -2.79 8.30 12.06
N ILE A 141 -2.77 6.97 12.04
CA ILE A 141 -3.17 6.15 10.90
C ILE A 141 -4.67 6.33 10.59
N ILE A 142 -5.53 6.22 11.60
CA ILE A 142 -6.98 6.40 11.43
C ILE A 142 -7.30 7.82 10.94
N ASN A 143 -6.71 8.84 11.56
CA ASN A 143 -6.95 10.23 11.18
C ASN A 143 -6.48 10.51 9.75
N SER A 144 -5.32 9.98 9.35
CA SER A 144 -4.80 10.15 7.98
C SER A 144 -5.65 9.43 6.93
N LEU A 145 -6.18 8.24 7.26
CA LEU A 145 -7.11 7.54 6.38
C LEU A 145 -8.40 8.36 6.21
N ILE A 146 -8.95 8.90 7.30
CA ILE A 146 -10.16 9.72 7.26
C ILE A 146 -9.91 11.02 6.47
N GLU A 147 -8.75 11.65 6.63
CA GLU A 147 -8.36 12.83 5.85
C GLU A 147 -8.40 12.54 4.35
N LEU A 148 -7.84 11.40 3.91
CA LEU A 148 -7.91 10.94 2.52
C LEU A 148 -9.37 10.72 2.07
N GLN A 149 -10.15 10.02 2.87
CA GLN A 149 -11.54 9.67 2.54
C GLN A 149 -12.46 10.90 2.49
N ASN A 150 -12.10 11.98 3.18
CA ASN A 150 -12.84 13.24 3.19
C ASN A 150 -12.48 14.18 2.02
N VAL A 151 -11.49 13.83 1.20
CA VAL A 151 -11.18 14.57 -0.03
C VAL A 151 -12.38 14.53 -0.96
N ASP A 152 -12.88 15.70 -1.35
CA ASP A 152 -13.90 15.84 -2.38
C ASP A 152 -13.28 15.55 -3.76
N TYR A 153 -13.22 14.26 -4.10
CA TYR A 153 -12.59 13.77 -5.34
C TYR A 153 -13.27 14.31 -6.60
N LYS A 154 -14.52 14.79 -6.50
CA LYS A 154 -15.23 15.43 -7.62
C LYS A 154 -14.65 16.81 -7.88
N LYS A 155 -14.49 17.64 -6.84
CA LYS A 155 -13.84 18.95 -6.93
C LYS A 155 -12.36 18.85 -7.28
N ALA A 156 -11.69 17.79 -6.85
CA ALA A 156 -10.29 17.52 -7.18
C ALA A 156 -10.07 16.97 -8.62
N ASN A 157 -11.13 16.87 -9.44
CA ASN A 157 -11.07 16.33 -10.80
C ASN A 157 -10.49 14.90 -10.84
N LEU A 158 -10.88 14.05 -9.89
CA LEU A 158 -10.44 12.65 -9.75
C LEU A 158 -11.58 11.65 -10.07
N MET A 159 -12.68 12.09 -10.69
CA MET A 159 -13.80 11.20 -11.01
C MET A 159 -13.46 10.10 -12.02
N ASP A 160 -12.48 10.36 -12.88
CA ASP A 160 -12.02 9.46 -13.95
C ASP A 160 -11.01 8.41 -13.50
N ILE A 161 -10.51 8.47 -12.24
CA ILE A 161 -9.51 7.50 -11.76
C ILE A 161 -10.14 6.14 -11.47
N GLY A 162 -11.46 6.03 -11.38
CA GLY A 162 -12.16 4.81 -11.01
C GLY A 162 -13.58 4.73 -11.56
N LYS A 163 -14.24 3.60 -11.30
CA LYS A 163 -15.68 3.43 -11.50
C LYS A 163 -16.28 3.04 -10.16
N PRO A 164 -17.02 3.92 -9.47
CA PRO A 164 -17.57 3.60 -8.15
C PRO A 164 -18.74 2.60 -8.20
N GLU A 165 -19.58 2.65 -9.22
CA GLU A 165 -20.79 1.82 -9.31
C GLU A 165 -20.39 0.34 -9.37
N GLY A 166 -20.89 -0.50 -8.48
CA GLY A 166 -20.52 -1.92 -8.39
C GLY A 166 -19.05 -2.18 -8.04
N PHE A 167 -18.35 -1.20 -7.44
CA PHE A 167 -16.95 -1.35 -7.04
C PHE A 167 -16.73 -2.56 -6.13
N LEU A 168 -17.50 -2.67 -5.05
CA LEU A 168 -17.34 -3.74 -4.07
C LEU A 168 -17.53 -5.12 -4.70
N GLU A 169 -18.61 -5.30 -5.47
CA GLU A 169 -18.90 -6.54 -6.21
C GLU A 169 -17.74 -6.94 -7.12
N ARG A 170 -17.20 -5.99 -7.91
CA ARG A 170 -16.04 -6.23 -8.75
C ARG A 170 -14.81 -6.64 -7.94
N GLN A 171 -14.57 -6.02 -6.79
CA GLN A 171 -13.46 -6.40 -5.92
C GLN A 171 -13.64 -7.85 -5.45
N ILE A 172 -14.80 -8.20 -4.89
CA ILE A 172 -15.09 -9.57 -4.42
C ILE A 172 -14.84 -10.60 -5.53
N HIS A 173 -15.48 -10.45 -6.69
CA HIS A 173 -15.33 -11.42 -7.78
C HIS A 173 -13.91 -11.46 -8.37
N SER A 174 -13.23 -10.32 -8.46
CA SER A 174 -11.84 -10.27 -8.91
C SER A 174 -10.91 -11.05 -7.96
N TRP A 175 -11.06 -10.87 -6.65
CA TRP A 175 -10.22 -11.56 -5.66
C TRP A 175 -10.53 -13.06 -5.57
N ILE A 176 -11.80 -13.46 -5.68
CA ILE A 176 -12.19 -14.87 -5.80
C ILE A 176 -11.57 -15.51 -7.05
N LYS A 177 -11.63 -14.82 -8.19
CA LYS A 177 -10.98 -15.30 -9.41
C LYS A 177 -9.46 -15.44 -9.24
N ARG A 178 -8.79 -14.49 -8.58
CA ARG A 178 -7.35 -14.54 -8.29
C ARG A 178 -6.97 -15.73 -7.42
N TYR A 179 -7.78 -16.04 -6.40
CA TYR A 179 -7.59 -17.25 -5.60
C TYR A 179 -7.76 -18.51 -6.45
N SER A 180 -8.86 -18.62 -7.17
CA SER A 180 -9.18 -19.79 -8.00
C SER A 180 -8.06 -20.16 -8.96
N VAL A 181 -7.47 -19.18 -9.66
CA VAL A 181 -6.35 -19.42 -10.60
C VAL A 181 -4.99 -19.66 -9.94
N SER A 182 -4.85 -19.37 -8.64
CA SER A 182 -3.60 -19.58 -7.89
C SER A 182 -3.72 -20.68 -6.82
N LYS A 183 -4.86 -21.37 -6.73
CA LYS A 183 -5.11 -22.43 -5.77
C LYS A 183 -4.11 -23.58 -5.94
N THR A 184 -3.45 -23.96 -4.84
CA THR A 184 -2.43 -25.04 -4.85
C THR A 184 -2.87 -26.33 -4.16
N HIS A 185 -3.92 -26.26 -3.34
CA HIS A 185 -4.55 -27.35 -2.60
C HIS A 185 -5.90 -26.87 -2.03
N GLU A 186 -6.69 -27.79 -1.47
CA GLU A 186 -7.93 -27.45 -0.75
C GLU A 186 -7.63 -26.90 0.65
N ILE A 187 -8.32 -25.82 1.04
CA ILE A 187 -8.28 -25.24 2.38
C ILE A 187 -9.71 -25.19 2.89
N ALA A 188 -9.95 -25.81 4.04
CA ALA A 188 -11.29 -25.92 4.63
C ALA A 188 -11.89 -24.53 4.92
N GLY A 189 -13.20 -24.37 4.66
CA GLY A 189 -13.92 -23.13 4.96
C GLY A 189 -13.78 -22.02 3.92
N VAL A 190 -12.89 -22.15 2.92
CA VAL A 190 -12.71 -21.08 1.91
C VAL A 190 -13.89 -21.00 0.96
N SER A 191 -14.42 -22.13 0.48
CA SER A 191 -15.59 -22.15 -0.41
C SER A 191 -16.83 -21.53 0.26
N GLU A 192 -17.04 -21.85 1.54
CA GLU A 192 -18.13 -21.27 2.34
C GLU A 192 -17.94 -19.77 2.56
N LEU A 193 -16.70 -19.34 2.81
CA LEU A 193 -16.34 -17.93 2.94
C LEU A 193 -16.60 -17.16 1.64
N GLU A 194 -16.24 -17.70 0.47
CA GLU A 194 -16.49 -17.07 -0.83
C GLU A 194 -17.99 -16.90 -1.12
N VAL A 195 -18.78 -17.94 -0.85
CA VAL A 195 -20.24 -17.88 -0.96
C VAL A 195 -20.81 -16.83 -0.02
N TRP A 196 -20.29 -16.73 1.21
CA TRP A 196 -20.70 -15.72 2.17
C TRP A 196 -20.35 -14.30 1.71
N LEU A 197 -19.11 -14.08 1.21
CA LEU A 197 -18.67 -12.79 0.68
C LEU A 197 -19.58 -12.30 -0.46
N ILE A 198 -20.00 -13.19 -1.35
CA ILE A 198 -20.91 -12.84 -2.45
C ILE A 198 -22.32 -12.52 -1.91
N LYS A 199 -22.85 -13.34 -0.98
CA LYS A 199 -24.24 -13.23 -0.53
C LYS A 199 -24.49 -12.14 0.51
N GLN A 200 -23.49 -11.77 1.30
CA GLN A 200 -23.62 -10.85 2.44
C GLN A 200 -23.00 -9.47 2.16
N MET A 201 -22.75 -9.17 0.88
CA MET A 201 -22.18 -7.90 0.46
C MET A 201 -23.03 -6.71 0.95
N PRO A 202 -22.47 -5.79 1.74
CA PRO A 202 -23.17 -4.59 2.15
C PRO A 202 -23.47 -3.67 0.97
N THR A 203 -24.47 -2.80 1.13
CA THR A 203 -24.74 -1.74 0.16
C THR A 203 -23.80 -0.56 0.42
N THR A 204 -23.03 -0.17 -0.60
CA THR A 204 -22.17 1.02 -0.53
C THR A 204 -23.04 2.28 -0.43
N VAL A 205 -22.88 3.03 0.67
CA VAL A 205 -23.64 4.26 0.96
C VAL A 205 -22.95 5.50 0.40
N GLU A 206 -21.62 5.51 0.41
CA GLU A 206 -20.79 6.62 -0.05
C GLU A 206 -19.59 6.10 -0.84
N THR A 207 -19.00 6.97 -1.64
CA THR A 207 -17.79 6.65 -2.40
C THR A 207 -16.73 7.70 -2.13
N THR A 208 -15.50 7.28 -1.88
CA THR A 208 -14.37 8.16 -1.59
C THR A 208 -13.19 7.80 -2.48
N ILE A 209 -12.09 8.54 -2.35
CA ILE A 209 -10.79 8.00 -2.74
C ILE A 209 -10.51 6.82 -1.82
N VAL A 210 -10.14 5.68 -2.41
CA VAL A 210 -9.66 4.50 -1.69
C VAL A 210 -8.24 4.23 -2.14
N HIS A 211 -7.33 4.05 -1.19
CA HIS A 211 -5.91 3.78 -1.43
C HIS A 211 -5.70 2.34 -1.91
N ASN A 212 -6.51 1.39 -1.41
CA ASN A 212 -6.41 -0.07 -1.57
C ASN A 212 -5.20 -0.77 -0.93
N ASP A 213 -4.19 0.00 -0.50
CA ASP A 213 -3.02 -0.51 0.22
C ASP A 213 -2.62 0.42 1.39
N PHE A 214 -3.62 0.94 2.13
CA PHE A 214 -3.37 1.83 3.26
C PHE A 214 -2.92 1.02 4.47
N LYS A 215 -1.66 1.15 4.89
CA LYS A 215 -1.06 0.40 5.99
C LYS A 215 0.18 1.14 6.52
N LEU A 216 0.60 0.83 7.75
CA LEU A 216 1.64 1.56 8.47
C LEU A 216 2.97 1.65 7.69
N ASN A 217 3.38 0.58 7.00
CA ASN A 217 4.62 0.60 6.22
C ASN A 217 4.52 1.37 4.88
N ASN A 218 3.35 1.89 4.54
CA ASN A 218 3.16 2.87 3.47
C ASN A 218 3.00 4.29 4.01
N LEU A 219 3.16 4.52 5.31
CA LEU A 219 3.15 5.84 5.91
C LEU A 219 4.55 6.31 6.26
N VAL A 220 4.77 7.61 6.09
CA VAL A 220 5.96 8.31 6.54
C VAL A 220 5.59 9.08 7.79
N LEU A 221 6.18 8.74 8.93
CA LEU A 221 5.95 9.40 10.22
C LEU A 221 7.00 10.49 10.48
N ASP A 222 6.69 11.49 11.31
CA ASP A 222 7.68 12.47 11.77
C ASP A 222 8.75 11.77 12.63
N PRO A 223 10.06 12.01 12.38
CA PRO A 223 11.15 11.39 13.15
C PRO A 223 11.15 11.69 14.64
N HIS A 224 10.47 12.75 15.09
CA HIS A 224 10.43 13.18 16.50
C HIS A 224 9.03 13.11 17.11
N ASP A 225 7.99 12.96 16.29
CA ASP A 225 6.60 12.80 16.75
C ASP A 225 5.86 11.72 15.92
N PRO A 226 5.88 10.44 16.35
CA PRO A 226 5.24 9.36 15.61
C PRO A 226 3.70 9.47 15.54
N GLY A 227 3.10 10.42 16.26
CA GLY A 227 1.68 10.79 16.11
C GLY A 227 1.39 11.64 14.87
N VAL A 228 2.41 12.09 14.12
CA VAL A 228 2.27 12.93 12.94
C VAL A 228 2.66 12.16 11.69
N VAL A 229 1.71 11.97 10.76
CA VAL A 229 1.97 11.44 9.43
C VAL A 229 2.42 12.58 8.52
N LYS A 230 3.56 12.40 7.86
CA LYS A 230 4.16 13.32 6.88
C LYS A 230 3.92 12.90 5.44
N GLY A 231 3.54 11.65 5.21
CA GLY A 231 3.26 11.16 3.87
C GLY A 231 2.53 9.83 3.81
N VAL A 232 1.79 9.62 2.72
CA VAL A 232 1.19 8.34 2.32
C VAL A 232 1.79 7.95 0.99
N LEU A 233 2.34 6.74 0.91
CA LEU A 233 3.08 6.22 -0.24
C LEU A 233 2.29 5.12 -0.97
N ASP A 234 2.74 4.82 -2.19
CA ASP A 234 2.27 3.72 -3.04
C ASP A 234 0.81 3.84 -3.54
N TRP A 235 0.60 4.80 -4.43
CA TRP A 235 -0.72 5.18 -4.96
C TRP A 235 -1.12 4.36 -6.20
N GLU A 236 -0.37 3.32 -6.56
CA GLU A 236 -0.59 2.57 -7.80
C GLU A 236 -1.97 1.89 -7.85
N MET A 237 -2.50 1.51 -6.68
CA MET A 237 -3.81 0.85 -6.53
C MET A 237 -4.95 1.81 -6.21
N ALA A 238 -4.68 3.10 -6.01
CA ALA A 238 -5.69 4.05 -5.56
C ALA A 238 -6.80 4.21 -6.61
N THR A 239 -8.08 4.32 -6.22
CA THR A 239 -9.24 4.46 -7.11
C THR A 239 -10.37 5.18 -6.38
N ILE A 240 -11.54 5.34 -7.02
CA ILE A 240 -12.79 5.71 -6.35
C ILE A 240 -13.57 4.44 -6.00
N GLY A 241 -14.04 4.33 -4.76
CA GLY A 241 -14.71 3.14 -4.27
C GLY A 241 -15.30 3.31 -2.87
N ASP A 242 -15.69 2.18 -2.28
CA ASP A 242 -16.28 2.12 -0.93
C ASP A 242 -15.19 2.32 0.14
N PRO A 243 -15.26 3.37 0.99
CA PRO A 243 -14.23 3.66 2.00
C PRO A 243 -14.03 2.53 3.00
N MET A 244 -15.06 1.70 3.23
CA MET A 244 -14.97 0.59 4.18
C MET A 244 -13.95 -0.46 3.76
N THR A 245 -13.62 -0.53 2.46
CA THR A 245 -12.60 -1.46 1.96
C THR A 245 -11.18 -1.11 2.41
N ASP A 246 -10.88 0.18 2.61
CA ASP A 246 -9.57 0.60 3.15
C ASP A 246 -9.47 0.33 4.65
N ILE A 247 -10.48 0.72 5.46
CA ILE A 247 -10.44 0.45 6.91
C ILE A 247 -10.47 -1.06 7.19
N GLY A 248 -11.22 -1.85 6.41
CA GLY A 248 -11.19 -3.30 6.50
C GLY A 248 -9.80 -3.89 6.21
N ALA A 249 -9.09 -3.32 5.23
CA ALA A 249 -7.71 -3.71 4.95
C ALA A 249 -6.74 -3.26 6.05
N VAL A 250 -6.88 -2.02 6.56
CA VAL A 250 -6.08 -1.52 7.70
C VAL A 250 -6.20 -2.46 8.89
N LEU A 251 -7.42 -2.86 9.27
CA LEU A 251 -7.67 -3.77 10.39
C LEU A 251 -7.14 -5.19 10.14
N ALA A 252 -7.12 -5.66 8.89
CA ALA A 252 -6.50 -6.93 8.53
C ALA A 252 -4.96 -6.88 8.60
N TYR A 253 -4.36 -5.74 8.27
CA TYR A 253 -2.93 -5.47 8.49
C TYR A 253 -2.58 -5.12 9.93
N TRP A 254 -3.57 -4.85 10.78
CA TRP A 254 -3.40 -4.50 12.18
C TRP A 254 -3.26 -5.77 13.01
N GLY A 255 -2.04 -6.11 13.42
CA GLY A 255 -1.76 -7.31 14.21
C GLY A 255 -2.07 -7.11 15.70
N GLU A 256 -2.53 -8.17 16.34
CA GLU A 256 -2.70 -8.31 17.79
C GLU A 256 -1.87 -9.48 18.34
N VAL A 257 -1.58 -9.47 19.65
CA VAL A 257 -0.73 -10.47 20.31
C VAL A 257 -1.23 -11.91 20.13
N SER A 258 -2.54 -12.11 20.07
CA SER A 258 -3.17 -13.43 19.93
C SER A 258 -3.24 -13.94 18.50
N ASP A 259 -2.84 -13.12 17.51
CA ASP A 259 -2.93 -13.55 16.12
C ASP A 259 -1.94 -14.68 15.82
N PRO A 260 -2.35 -15.65 14.98
CA PRO A 260 -1.41 -16.60 14.42
C PRO A 260 -0.43 -15.91 13.45
N ASP A 261 0.61 -16.63 13.02
CA ASP A 261 1.50 -16.14 11.97
C ASP A 261 0.70 -15.81 10.69
N MET A 262 0.69 -14.52 10.32
CA MET A 262 0.00 -14.00 9.14
C MET A 262 0.94 -13.82 7.93
N GLY A 263 2.22 -14.16 8.05
CA GLY A 263 3.19 -14.06 6.94
C GLY A 263 3.50 -12.62 6.54
N ILE A 264 3.15 -11.67 7.40
CA ILE A 264 3.38 -10.23 7.27
C ILE A 264 3.98 -9.71 8.57
N SER A 265 4.77 -8.64 8.47
CA SER A 265 5.35 -8.00 9.65
C SER A 265 4.31 -7.13 10.36
N LEU A 266 4.24 -7.24 11.68
CA LEU A 266 3.16 -6.68 12.49
C LEU A 266 3.73 -5.97 13.71
N VAL A 267 4.34 -4.81 13.52
CA VAL A 267 4.85 -3.98 14.63
C VAL A 267 3.75 -3.63 15.65
N THR A 268 2.49 -3.65 15.23
CA THR A 268 1.31 -3.25 16.01
C THR A 268 0.86 -4.30 17.02
N ASN A 269 1.39 -5.53 16.96
CA ASN A 269 1.08 -6.56 17.97
C ASN A 269 1.80 -6.31 19.31
N GLN A 270 2.59 -5.24 19.42
CA GLN A 270 3.25 -4.84 20.65
C GLN A 270 2.27 -4.14 21.61
N LYS A 271 2.60 -4.14 22.91
CA LYS A 271 1.80 -3.44 23.93
C LYS A 271 1.68 -1.94 23.62
N GLY A 272 0.53 -1.36 23.93
CA GLY A 272 0.25 0.07 23.77
C GLY A 272 -0.43 0.46 22.46
N PHE A 273 -0.31 -0.34 21.40
CA PHE A 273 -1.14 -0.14 20.22
C PHE A 273 -2.60 -0.46 20.53
N PHE A 274 -3.50 0.20 19.82
CA PHE A 274 -4.93 -0.12 19.88
C PHE A 274 -5.17 -1.55 19.43
N SER A 275 -6.18 -2.21 20.00
CA SER A 275 -6.81 -3.38 19.41
C SER A 275 -7.52 -3.00 18.11
N ARG A 276 -7.87 -3.99 17.28
CA ARG A 276 -8.71 -3.78 16.09
C ARG A 276 -10.05 -3.17 16.45
N ARG A 277 -10.62 -3.55 17.60
CA ARG A 277 -11.89 -2.98 18.08
C ARG A 277 -11.75 -1.50 18.39
N GLU A 278 -10.72 -1.12 19.15
CA GLU A 278 -10.43 0.30 19.44
C GLU A 278 -10.15 1.09 18.16
N MET A 279 -9.44 0.51 17.18
CA MET A 279 -9.24 1.13 15.86
C MET A 279 -10.55 1.37 15.11
N ALA A 280 -11.45 0.37 15.09
CA ALA A 280 -12.75 0.48 14.44
C ALA A 280 -13.65 1.51 15.14
N GLU A 281 -13.72 1.49 16.47
CA GLU A 281 -14.47 2.44 17.28
C GLU A 281 -13.96 3.88 17.10
N GLN A 282 -12.64 4.08 17.13
CA GLN A 282 -12.01 5.37 16.85
C GLN A 282 -12.35 5.86 15.43
N TYR A 283 -12.30 4.97 14.44
CA TYR A 283 -12.67 5.32 13.07
C TYR A 283 -14.14 5.75 12.97
N ALA A 284 -15.06 5.00 13.56
CA ALA A 284 -16.48 5.35 13.58
C ALA A 284 -16.73 6.69 14.27
N GLN A 285 -16.08 6.91 15.42
CA GLN A 285 -16.23 8.14 16.19
C GLN A 285 -15.74 9.38 15.41
N VAL A 286 -14.58 9.29 14.76
CA VAL A 286 -13.97 10.46 14.08
C VAL A 286 -14.58 10.69 12.69
N SER A 287 -14.88 9.63 11.95
CA SER A 287 -15.44 9.74 10.60
C SER A 287 -16.94 9.99 10.58
N GLY A 288 -17.65 9.60 11.64
CA GLY A 288 -19.12 9.57 11.68
C GLY A 288 -19.75 8.49 10.80
N ARG A 289 -18.94 7.57 10.23
CA ARG A 289 -19.41 6.49 9.36
C ARG A 289 -19.94 5.31 10.16
N ASP A 290 -20.97 4.66 9.64
CA ASP A 290 -21.51 3.43 10.23
C ASP A 290 -20.56 2.25 9.97
N ILE A 291 -20.18 1.57 11.05
CA ILE A 291 -19.30 0.39 11.04
C ILE A 291 -20.06 -0.91 11.37
N SER A 292 -21.40 -0.91 11.34
CA SER A 292 -22.24 -2.08 11.61
C SER A 292 -21.86 -3.33 10.81
N HIS A 293 -21.31 -3.14 9.60
CA HIS A 293 -20.85 -4.20 8.71
C HIS A 293 -19.32 -4.37 8.67
N ILE A 294 -18.56 -3.80 9.61
CA ILE A 294 -17.08 -3.80 9.57
C ILE A 294 -16.49 -5.22 9.49
N ASN A 295 -17.13 -6.20 10.12
CA ASN A 295 -16.70 -7.60 10.08
C ASN A 295 -16.70 -8.17 8.66
N TYR A 296 -17.59 -7.70 7.78
CA TYR A 296 -17.55 -8.06 6.36
C TYR A 296 -16.28 -7.55 5.69
N TYR A 297 -15.94 -6.29 5.89
CA TYR A 297 -14.78 -5.66 5.27
C TYR A 297 -13.46 -6.20 5.84
N VAL A 298 -13.40 -6.51 7.13
CA VAL A 298 -12.22 -7.13 7.76
C VAL A 298 -12.05 -8.58 7.30
N ALA A 299 -13.13 -9.37 7.23
CA ALA A 299 -13.07 -10.72 6.67
C ALA A 299 -12.59 -10.69 5.20
N PHE A 300 -13.07 -9.72 4.42
CA PHE A 300 -12.59 -9.52 3.07
C PHE A 300 -11.12 -9.05 3.02
N GLY A 301 -10.69 -8.20 3.96
CA GLY A 301 -9.30 -7.81 4.15
C GLY A 301 -8.38 -9.03 4.36
N PHE A 302 -8.70 -9.90 5.33
CA PHE A 302 -7.97 -11.14 5.56
C PHE A 302 -7.98 -12.06 4.34
N TYR A 303 -9.12 -12.19 3.65
CA TYR A 303 -9.22 -12.94 2.39
C TYR A 303 -8.25 -12.38 1.34
N LYS A 304 -8.21 -11.06 1.13
CA LYS A 304 -7.27 -10.42 0.19
C LYS A 304 -5.81 -10.75 0.54
N LEU A 305 -5.43 -10.64 1.81
CA LEU A 305 -4.08 -10.97 2.27
C LEU A 305 -3.72 -12.43 1.97
N ALA A 306 -4.63 -13.36 2.29
CA ALA A 306 -4.44 -14.79 2.02
C ALA A 306 -4.21 -15.04 0.53
N VAL A 307 -5.00 -14.39 -0.34
CA VAL A 307 -4.86 -14.52 -1.80
C VAL A 307 -3.55 -13.93 -2.31
N ILE A 308 -3.08 -12.79 -1.78
CA ILE A 308 -1.78 -12.22 -2.15
C ILE A 308 -0.65 -13.24 -1.84
N LEU A 309 -0.64 -13.80 -0.63
CA LEU A 309 0.34 -14.81 -0.25
C LEU A 309 0.19 -16.10 -1.07
N GLN A 310 -1.04 -16.51 -1.39
CA GLN A 310 -1.34 -17.67 -2.23
C GLN A 310 -0.79 -17.51 -3.65
N GLN A 311 -0.85 -16.31 -4.24
CA GLN A 311 -0.26 -16.04 -5.55
C GLN A 311 1.27 -16.15 -5.54
N LEU A 312 1.94 -15.68 -4.48
CA LEU A 312 3.38 -15.86 -4.30
C LEU A 312 3.74 -17.33 -4.13
N TYR A 313 3.00 -18.04 -3.27
CA TYR A 313 3.19 -19.47 -3.03
C TYR A 313 2.98 -20.31 -4.29
N TYR A 314 1.96 -19.98 -5.09
CA TYR A 314 1.70 -20.62 -6.38
C TYR A 314 2.88 -20.46 -7.36
N ARG A 315 3.43 -19.24 -7.48
CA ARG A 315 4.59 -18.97 -8.34
C ARG A 315 5.82 -19.77 -7.89
N TRP A 316 6.09 -19.81 -6.59
CA TRP A 316 7.15 -20.64 -6.03
C TRP A 316 6.93 -22.13 -6.32
N LYS A 317 5.72 -22.66 -6.08
CA LYS A 317 5.38 -24.07 -6.33
C LYS A 317 5.50 -24.46 -7.81
N LYS A 318 5.35 -23.50 -8.73
CA LYS A 318 5.56 -23.67 -10.17
C LYS A 318 7.02 -23.50 -10.62
N GLY A 319 7.95 -23.22 -9.71
CA GLY A 319 9.36 -22.94 -10.03
C GLY A 319 9.58 -21.57 -10.70
N ALA A 320 8.58 -20.68 -10.66
CA ALA A 320 8.64 -19.34 -11.25
C ALA A 320 9.16 -18.29 -10.25
N ALA A 321 9.43 -18.67 -9.00
CA ALA A 321 10.06 -17.84 -7.98
C ALA A 321 11.01 -18.70 -7.12
N ASN A 322 12.25 -18.25 -6.96
CA ASN A 322 13.32 -18.99 -6.25
C ASN A 322 13.66 -18.27 -4.93
N ASP A 323 12.72 -18.32 -3.98
CA ASP A 323 12.91 -17.77 -2.63
C ASP A 323 12.34 -18.76 -1.61
N ASP A 324 13.23 -19.32 -0.77
CA ASP A 324 12.87 -20.35 0.22
C ASP A 324 11.88 -19.83 1.27
N ARG A 325 11.78 -18.50 1.46
CA ARG A 325 10.77 -17.89 2.32
C ARG A 325 9.35 -18.23 1.84
N PHE A 326 9.17 -18.43 0.53
CA PHE A 326 7.86 -18.76 -0.04
C PHE A 326 7.44 -20.21 0.24
N ALA A 327 8.36 -21.13 0.55
CA ALA A 327 8.05 -22.53 0.80
C ALA A 327 7.07 -22.73 1.98
N LYS A 328 7.14 -21.84 2.98
CA LYS A 328 6.33 -21.92 4.20
C LYS A 328 5.04 -21.10 4.15
N LEU A 329 4.76 -20.39 3.06
CA LEU A 329 3.58 -19.51 2.95
C LEU A 329 2.24 -20.25 3.09
N HIS A 330 2.18 -21.55 2.88
CA HIS A 330 0.98 -22.36 3.11
C HIS A 330 0.42 -22.24 4.54
N ILE A 331 1.28 -21.98 5.53
CA ILE A 331 0.89 -21.77 6.94
C ILE A 331 0.13 -20.44 7.10
N PRO A 332 0.75 -19.26 6.83
CA PRO A 332 0.05 -17.99 6.99
C PRO A 332 -1.15 -17.83 6.04
N ILE A 333 -1.13 -18.43 4.85
CA ILE A 333 -2.32 -18.46 3.97
C ILE A 333 -3.51 -19.12 4.69
N THR A 334 -3.29 -20.29 5.30
CA THR A 334 -4.34 -21.02 6.03
C THR A 334 -4.81 -20.21 7.24
N ASN A 335 -3.88 -19.60 7.98
CA ASN A 335 -4.19 -18.77 9.14
C ASN A 335 -5.04 -17.55 8.77
N LEU A 336 -4.73 -16.86 7.67
CA LEU A 336 -5.51 -15.71 7.19
C LEU A 336 -6.92 -16.11 6.74
N PHE A 337 -7.08 -17.25 6.05
CA PHE A 337 -8.42 -17.76 5.74
C PHE A 337 -9.21 -18.15 7.00
N ASN A 338 -8.54 -18.67 8.03
CA ASN A 338 -9.17 -18.94 9.33
C ASN A 338 -9.59 -17.65 10.03
N LEU A 339 -8.73 -16.61 10.05
CA LEU A 339 -9.08 -15.29 10.59
C LEU A 339 -10.27 -14.66 9.84
N ALA A 340 -10.33 -14.79 8.52
CA ALA A 340 -11.50 -14.36 7.74
C ALA A 340 -12.78 -15.10 8.16
N ASN A 341 -12.70 -16.42 8.41
CA ASN A 341 -13.81 -17.23 8.90
C ASN A 341 -14.21 -16.91 10.36
N LEU A 342 -13.26 -16.60 11.24
CA LEU A 342 -13.56 -16.15 12.60
C LEU A 342 -14.24 -14.77 12.58
N THR A 343 -13.74 -13.87 11.73
CA THR A 343 -14.32 -12.53 11.57
C THR A 343 -15.75 -12.59 11.03
N ARG A 344 -16.05 -13.42 10.03
CA ARG A 344 -17.41 -13.57 9.49
C ARG A 344 -18.42 -14.12 10.52
N THR A 345 -17.94 -14.66 11.63
CA THR A 345 -18.75 -15.20 12.73
C THR A 345 -18.67 -14.36 14.02
N ASN A 346 -18.18 -13.12 13.91
CA ASN A 346 -18.07 -12.14 15.01
C ASN A 346 -17.18 -12.59 16.18
N GLN A 347 -16.11 -13.34 15.89
CA GLN A 347 -15.16 -13.83 16.90
C GLN A 347 -13.86 -13.02 17.00
N ILE A 348 -13.65 -12.03 16.12
CA ILE A 348 -12.44 -11.19 16.10
C ILE A 348 -12.74 -9.75 16.54
N LEU A 349 -13.83 -9.18 16.02
CA LEU A 349 -14.23 -7.78 16.21
C LEU A 349 -15.55 -7.68 16.92
#